data_AF-A0A958QPZ4-F1
#
_entry.id   AF-A0A958QPZ4-F1
#
_cell.length_a   1.000
_cell.length_b   1.000
_cell.length_c   1.000
_cell.angle_alpha   90.00
_cell.angle_beta   90.00
_cell.angle_gamma   90.00
#
_symmetry.space_group_name_H-M   'P 1'
#
loop_
_entity.id
_entity.type
_entity.pdbx_description
1 polymer ?
#
loop_
_entity_poly.entity_id
_entity_poly.type
_entity_poly.pdbx_seq_one_letter_code
_entity_poly.pdbx_strand_id
1 'polypeptide(L)'
;SAEPPPLSSCTSVTSTFNSTDVPKFITTGSPIESVLNISGEPTRLFDVDLLLNVPHTFAADLDIFLVSPSGTSVTITTDNGGNRDNVFAGTLFDDQAIAAATDNVYADNVLATPLIPEGALTAFSGENPNGTWRLQIADDAGGDDGNLISWSLIFTYCSGPYPDPAGVADVQESPASNITVGSPFQRTLQVNSVDGEICTMSLDLNITHTFAADLDIFLTSPEGTNILITTDNGGGNDDVFAGTTFADAPGAPTVTDAVYMNGELLPVAVPEGAMAQVIGENPNGTWTLNVADDAAADDGTLNSWGLHIETCKQGVDSDGDGVNDSGDNCPNDANVDQADTDADGLGDACDLCSDDPLKSAPGACGCNIDDGDSDSDGTADCNDFCSADETKTEPGICGCGFSDADLDGSGLADCLVGPEADLQTGNISSRIEALKYSKKQKKRKAVRTEIKAILGLAQDLSDYIQANGGSIVFAADASIESTTSSIKKLSKQLRGLRRKLKNSKKLFNRLKKRSLKTVSGIEASIS
;
A
#
# COMPACT_ATOMS: atom_id res chain seq x y z
N SER A 1 -32.27 18.27 -8.91
CA SER A 1 -31.51 17.07 -9.23
C SER A 1 -32.01 15.96 -8.37
N ALA A 2 -32.33 14.80 -8.93
CA ALA A 2 -32.27 13.59 -8.13
C ALA A 2 -30.78 13.27 -8.07
N GLU A 3 -30.19 13.44 -6.89
CA GLU A 3 -28.94 12.77 -6.53
C GLU A 3 -29.13 11.28 -6.91
N PRO A 4 -28.20 10.64 -7.64
CA PRO A 4 -28.26 9.21 -7.83
C PRO A 4 -28.34 8.56 -6.45
N PRO A 5 -29.08 7.44 -6.34
CA PRO A 5 -29.26 6.81 -5.04
C PRO A 5 -27.87 6.52 -4.44
N PRO A 6 -27.55 7.02 -3.23
CA PRO A 6 -26.32 6.61 -2.58
C PRO A 6 -26.32 5.09 -2.53
N LEU A 7 -25.13 4.46 -2.61
CA LEU A 7 -25.02 3.00 -2.53
C LEU A 7 -25.94 2.51 -1.43
N SER A 8 -26.89 1.63 -1.78
CA SER A 8 -27.96 1.21 -0.86
C SER A 8 -27.39 0.48 0.38
N SER A 9 -26.11 0.11 0.28
CA SER A 9 -25.28 -0.53 1.29
C SER A 9 -24.83 0.38 2.43
N CYS A 10 -24.99 1.72 2.36
CA CYS A 10 -24.67 2.55 3.52
C CYS A 10 -25.57 3.75 3.81
N THR A 11 -25.60 4.10 5.09
CA THR A 11 -26.32 5.29 5.56
C THR A 11 -25.39 6.48 5.42
N SER A 12 -25.77 7.44 4.57
CA SER A 12 -24.95 8.64 4.36
C SER A 12 -25.02 9.59 5.55
N VAL A 13 -23.86 10.11 5.97
CA VAL A 13 -23.75 11.21 6.92
C VAL A 13 -22.97 12.32 6.25
N THR A 14 -23.49 13.54 6.29
CA THR A 14 -22.82 14.69 5.67
C THR A 14 -22.25 15.67 6.69
N SER A 15 -21.06 16.19 6.38
CA SER A 15 -20.40 17.28 7.10
C SER A 15 -20.12 18.43 6.14
N THR A 16 -20.31 19.68 6.57
CA THR A 16 -20.00 20.86 5.74
C THR A 16 -18.92 21.70 6.39
N PHE A 17 -17.87 22.02 5.62
CA PHE A 17 -16.74 22.83 6.03
C PHE A 17 -16.69 24.10 5.21
N ASN A 18 -16.72 25.26 5.88
CA ASN A 18 -16.71 26.56 5.22
C ASN A 18 -15.30 27.16 5.27
N SER A 19 -14.88 27.78 4.17
CA SER A 19 -13.63 28.54 4.07
C SER A 19 -13.52 29.61 5.18
N THR A 20 -12.30 29.82 5.69
CA THR A 20 -12.04 30.76 6.80
C THR A 20 -11.04 31.87 6.47
N ASP A 21 -10.34 31.76 5.34
CA ASP A 21 -9.27 32.68 4.92
C ASP A 21 -9.66 33.55 3.71
N VAL A 22 -10.96 33.71 3.48
CA VAL A 22 -11.60 34.53 2.43
C VAL A 22 -12.22 35.81 3.06
N PRO A 23 -12.46 36.89 2.29
CA PRO A 23 -12.32 37.00 0.83
C PRO A 23 -10.87 37.10 0.35
N LYS A 24 -10.61 36.64 -0.87
CA LYS A 24 -9.33 36.83 -1.58
C LYS A 24 -9.56 37.50 -2.93
N PHE A 25 -8.75 38.50 -3.23
CA PHE A 25 -8.78 39.18 -4.52
C PHE A 25 -8.08 38.31 -5.55
N ILE A 26 -8.74 38.10 -6.69
CA ILE A 26 -8.19 37.43 -7.85
C ILE A 26 -7.74 38.52 -8.80
N THR A 27 -6.46 38.49 -9.19
CA THR A 27 -5.87 39.46 -10.10
C THR A 27 -5.11 38.72 -11.18
N THR A 28 -5.23 39.16 -12.43
CA THR A 28 -4.57 38.52 -13.58
C THR A 28 -3.10 38.18 -13.35
N GLY A 29 -2.74 36.95 -13.74
CA GLY A 29 -1.37 36.44 -13.75
C GLY A 29 -0.78 36.18 -12.36
N SER A 30 -1.60 36.26 -11.30
CA SER A 30 -1.21 35.93 -9.93
C SER A 30 -2.19 34.93 -9.32
N PRO A 31 -1.89 33.62 -9.43
CA PRO A 31 -2.72 32.59 -8.83
C PRO A 31 -2.87 32.82 -7.34
N ILE A 32 -4.09 32.66 -6.83
CA ILE A 32 -4.39 32.65 -5.41
C ILE A 32 -4.62 31.21 -4.94
N GLU A 33 -4.38 30.99 -3.66
CA GLU A 33 -4.69 29.74 -2.99
C GLU A 33 -5.44 30.06 -1.70
N SER A 34 -6.56 29.37 -1.45
CA SER A 34 -7.34 29.42 -0.20
C SER A 34 -7.31 28.06 0.48
N VAL A 35 -7.14 28.06 1.80
CA VAL A 35 -6.83 26.85 2.57
C VAL A 35 -7.91 26.55 3.59
N LEU A 36 -8.28 25.27 3.67
CA LEU A 36 -9.23 24.75 4.64
C LEU A 36 -8.60 23.56 5.39
N ASN A 37 -8.43 23.70 6.71
CA ASN A 37 -7.89 22.63 7.55
C ASN A 37 -9.04 21.87 8.20
N ILE A 38 -9.11 20.56 7.93
CA ILE A 38 -10.15 19.66 8.42
C ILE A 38 -9.50 18.64 9.35
N SER A 39 -10.17 18.33 10.47
CA SER A 39 -9.68 17.41 11.48
C SER A 39 -10.83 16.81 12.28
N GLY A 40 -10.69 15.55 12.71
CA GLY A 40 -11.68 14.84 13.52
C GLY A 40 -12.79 14.17 12.71
N GLU A 41 -12.62 14.07 11.39
CA GLU A 41 -13.54 13.37 10.50
C GLU A 41 -13.14 11.89 10.35
N PRO A 42 -14.06 11.03 9.89
CA PRO A 42 -13.73 9.66 9.49
C PRO A 42 -12.55 9.61 8.50
N THR A 43 -11.84 8.48 8.45
CA THR A 43 -10.58 8.34 7.68
C THR A 43 -10.79 8.08 6.19
N ARG A 44 -12.04 8.00 5.71
CA ARG A 44 -12.37 7.73 4.31
C ARG A 44 -13.58 8.56 3.88
N LEU A 45 -13.43 9.28 2.77
CA LEU A 45 -14.54 9.96 2.09
C LEU A 45 -15.34 8.99 1.24
N PHE A 46 -16.66 9.19 1.19
CA PHE A 46 -17.50 8.52 0.22
C PHE A 46 -17.69 9.41 -1.03
N ASP A 47 -18.02 10.67 -0.79
CA ASP A 47 -18.34 11.64 -1.83
C ASP A 47 -18.01 13.07 -1.35
N VAL A 48 -17.78 13.98 -2.29
CA VAL A 48 -17.35 15.36 -2.07
C VAL A 48 -18.07 16.29 -3.04
N ASP A 49 -18.78 17.29 -2.50
CA ASP A 49 -19.25 18.43 -3.28
C ASP A 49 -18.47 19.71 -2.93
N LEU A 50 -18.37 20.60 -3.91
CA LEU A 50 -17.79 21.93 -3.75
C LEU A 50 -18.83 23.02 -4.00
N LEU A 51 -19.22 23.75 -2.95
CA LEU A 51 -19.99 24.99 -3.10
C LEU A 51 -19.03 26.17 -3.25
N LEU A 52 -18.98 26.79 -4.41
CA LEU A 52 -18.05 27.88 -4.76
C LEU A 52 -18.78 29.20 -4.98
N ASN A 53 -18.30 30.28 -4.36
CA ASN A 53 -18.79 31.63 -4.58
C ASN A 53 -17.64 32.55 -5.00
N VAL A 54 -17.43 32.61 -6.30
CA VAL A 54 -16.39 33.42 -6.95
C VAL A 54 -17.00 34.38 -7.98
N PRO A 55 -17.51 35.55 -7.56
CA PRO A 55 -17.82 36.64 -8.48
C PRO A 55 -16.57 37.08 -9.25
N HIS A 56 -16.67 37.07 -10.57
CA HIS A 56 -15.61 37.42 -11.50
C HIS A 56 -16.25 37.88 -12.82
N THR A 57 -15.69 38.90 -13.45
CA THR A 57 -16.13 39.40 -14.76
C THR A 57 -15.34 38.67 -15.83
N PHE A 58 -16.03 38.03 -16.79
CA PHE A 58 -15.42 37.04 -17.70
C PHE A 58 -14.94 35.77 -16.97
N ALA A 59 -15.90 34.93 -16.58
CA ALA A 59 -15.59 33.71 -15.85
C ALA A 59 -14.68 32.72 -16.60
N ALA A 60 -14.58 32.80 -17.94
CA ALA A 60 -13.64 31.98 -18.70
C ALA A 60 -12.18 32.28 -18.36
N ASP A 61 -11.85 33.41 -17.76
CA ASP A 61 -10.46 33.69 -17.41
C ASP A 61 -9.99 32.87 -16.19
N LEU A 62 -10.90 32.10 -15.55
CA LEU A 62 -10.63 31.37 -14.32
C LEU A 62 -10.23 29.92 -14.56
N ASP A 63 -9.07 29.56 -14.00
CA ASP A 63 -8.66 28.17 -13.79
C ASP A 63 -8.75 27.81 -12.31
N ILE A 64 -9.58 26.81 -11.99
CA ILE A 64 -9.92 26.45 -10.61
C ILE A 64 -9.59 24.98 -10.37
N PHE A 65 -8.75 24.72 -9.37
CA PHE A 65 -8.35 23.39 -8.95
C PHE A 65 -8.63 23.18 -7.47
N LEU A 66 -9.10 21.99 -7.12
CA LEU A 66 -9.22 21.53 -5.74
C LEU A 66 -8.16 20.47 -5.46
N VAL A 67 -7.39 20.65 -4.39
CA VAL A 67 -6.33 19.73 -3.98
C VAL A 67 -6.61 19.19 -2.58
N SER A 68 -6.62 17.87 -2.45
CA SER A 68 -6.84 17.18 -1.17
C SER A 68 -5.54 17.07 -0.33
N PRO A 69 -5.64 16.69 0.95
CA PRO A 69 -4.48 16.48 1.81
C PRO A 69 -3.51 15.39 1.32
N SER A 70 -3.99 14.41 0.54
CA SER A 70 -3.18 13.34 -0.05
C SER A 70 -2.32 13.85 -1.22
N GLY A 71 -2.70 15.01 -1.79
CA GLY A 71 -2.09 15.59 -2.99
C GLY A 71 -2.87 15.32 -4.28
N THR A 72 -4.01 14.61 -4.24
CA THR A 72 -4.91 14.47 -5.39
C THR A 72 -5.44 15.84 -5.79
N SER A 73 -5.39 16.15 -7.09
CA SER A 73 -5.79 17.43 -7.66
C SER A 73 -6.85 17.17 -8.72
N VAL A 74 -7.98 17.87 -8.59
CA VAL A 74 -9.11 17.81 -9.54
C VAL A 74 -9.30 19.20 -10.15
N THR A 75 -9.39 19.25 -11.47
CA THR A 75 -9.82 20.45 -12.21
C THR A 75 -11.30 20.66 -11.95
N ILE A 76 -11.68 21.76 -11.31
CA ILE A 76 -13.09 22.09 -11.10
C ILE A 76 -13.64 22.70 -12.38
N THR A 77 -12.97 23.73 -12.89
CA THR A 77 -13.28 24.35 -14.18
C THR A 77 -12.11 25.23 -14.65
N THR A 78 -11.89 25.29 -15.95
CA THR A 78 -10.86 26.01 -16.71
C THR A 78 -11.53 26.58 -17.96
N ASP A 79 -11.20 27.82 -18.35
CA ASP A 79 -11.67 28.44 -19.61
C ASP A 79 -13.21 28.50 -19.83
N ASN A 80 -14.00 28.31 -18.76
CA ASN A 80 -15.44 28.07 -18.85
C ASN A 80 -16.30 29.23 -18.34
N GLY A 81 -17.53 29.34 -18.85
CA GLY A 81 -18.38 30.51 -18.61
C GLY A 81 -18.31 31.56 -19.71
N GLY A 82 -17.30 31.50 -20.59
CA GLY A 82 -17.06 32.48 -21.66
C GLY A 82 -16.99 33.91 -21.14
N ASN A 83 -17.56 34.84 -21.91
CA ASN A 83 -17.56 36.27 -21.58
C ASN A 83 -18.66 36.71 -20.58
N ARG A 84 -19.21 35.77 -19.78
CA ARG A 84 -20.35 36.04 -18.91
C ARG A 84 -19.90 36.27 -17.48
N ASP A 85 -20.52 37.26 -16.85
CA ASP A 85 -20.14 37.69 -15.51
C ASP A 85 -20.80 36.84 -14.42
N ASN A 86 -20.04 36.54 -13.36
CA ASN A 86 -20.51 36.02 -12.08
C ASN A 86 -21.29 34.69 -12.17
N VAL A 87 -21.02 33.87 -13.19
CA VAL A 87 -21.73 32.61 -13.38
C VAL A 87 -21.39 31.56 -12.31
N PHE A 88 -20.21 31.68 -11.68
CA PHE A 88 -19.74 30.83 -10.58
C PHE A 88 -19.91 31.47 -9.18
N ALA A 89 -20.72 32.52 -9.06
CA ALA A 89 -20.98 33.22 -7.79
C ALA A 89 -22.02 32.49 -6.92
N GLY A 90 -21.74 31.23 -6.55
CA GLY A 90 -22.59 30.38 -5.72
C GLY A 90 -22.87 29.00 -6.32
N THR A 91 -22.01 28.52 -7.22
CA THR A 91 -22.17 27.26 -7.94
C THR A 91 -21.85 26.08 -7.03
N LEU A 92 -22.75 25.11 -6.98
CA LEU A 92 -22.48 23.78 -6.46
C LEU A 92 -21.88 22.92 -7.58
N PHE A 93 -20.63 22.49 -7.41
CA PHE A 93 -19.99 21.48 -8.23
C PHE A 93 -20.17 20.11 -7.58
N ASP A 94 -20.69 19.19 -8.37
CA ASP A 94 -21.13 17.85 -7.96
C ASP A 94 -21.10 16.96 -9.22
N ASP A 95 -20.38 15.84 -9.19
CA ASP A 95 -20.29 14.90 -10.32
C ASP A 95 -21.66 14.35 -10.75
N GLN A 96 -22.62 14.37 -9.82
CA GLN A 96 -23.98 13.90 -9.96
C GLN A 96 -24.94 14.98 -10.47
N ALA A 97 -24.43 16.17 -10.79
CA ALA A 97 -25.20 17.18 -11.51
C ALA A 97 -25.58 16.72 -12.92
N ILE A 98 -26.47 17.49 -13.57
CA ILE A 98 -26.98 17.15 -14.92
C ILE A 98 -26.19 17.87 -16.01
N ALA A 99 -25.74 19.10 -15.75
CA ALA A 99 -25.07 19.94 -16.74
C ALA A 99 -23.57 19.99 -16.45
N ALA A 100 -22.74 19.68 -17.44
CA ALA A 100 -21.29 19.83 -17.35
C ALA A 100 -20.88 21.31 -17.37
N ALA A 101 -19.81 21.67 -16.67
CA ALA A 101 -19.26 23.02 -16.73
C ALA A 101 -18.83 23.40 -18.15
N THR A 102 -18.39 22.42 -18.94
CA THR A 102 -17.89 22.55 -20.32
C THR A 102 -18.99 22.88 -21.34
N ASP A 103 -20.15 22.24 -21.22
CA ASP A 103 -21.28 22.36 -22.17
C ASP A 103 -22.51 23.09 -21.59
N ASN A 104 -22.32 23.81 -20.48
CA ASN A 104 -23.40 24.61 -19.91
C ASN A 104 -23.63 25.92 -20.70
N VAL A 105 -24.90 26.26 -20.94
CA VAL A 105 -25.26 27.54 -21.54
C VAL A 105 -25.27 28.63 -20.48
N TYR A 106 -24.22 29.46 -20.48
CA TYR A 106 -24.04 30.55 -19.53
C TYR A 106 -24.73 31.87 -19.95
N ALA A 107 -25.14 32.66 -18.94
CA ALA A 107 -25.73 33.98 -19.13
C ALA A 107 -25.25 34.98 -18.07
N ASP A 108 -25.08 36.24 -18.45
CA ASP A 108 -24.57 37.31 -17.58
C ASP A 108 -25.36 37.42 -16.26
N ASN A 109 -24.65 37.34 -15.14
CA ASN A 109 -25.19 37.45 -13.79
C ASN A 109 -26.29 36.42 -13.48
N VAL A 110 -26.31 35.30 -14.21
CA VAL A 110 -27.16 34.16 -13.93
C VAL A 110 -26.28 33.05 -13.36
N LEU A 111 -26.58 32.66 -12.11
CA LEU A 111 -25.91 31.56 -11.44
C LEU A 111 -26.11 30.26 -12.23
N ALA A 112 -25.01 29.60 -12.60
CA ALA A 112 -25.02 28.26 -13.17
C ALA A 112 -24.82 27.24 -12.04
N THR A 113 -25.87 26.50 -11.67
CA THR A 113 -25.79 25.52 -10.58
C THR A 113 -26.93 24.48 -10.65
N PRO A 114 -26.71 23.25 -10.16
CA PRO A 114 -25.39 22.62 -9.95
C PRO A 114 -24.70 22.28 -11.29
N LEU A 115 -23.39 22.11 -11.28
CA LEU A 115 -22.59 21.73 -12.44
C LEU A 115 -21.72 20.50 -12.15
N ILE A 116 -21.51 19.66 -13.16
CA ILE A 116 -20.47 18.63 -13.14
C ILE A 116 -19.15 19.37 -13.37
N PRO A 117 -18.14 19.23 -12.49
CA PRO A 117 -16.80 19.77 -12.74
C PRO A 117 -16.13 19.07 -13.92
N GLU A 118 -15.07 19.67 -14.47
CA GLU A 118 -14.36 19.09 -15.62
C GLU A 118 -13.58 17.83 -15.27
N GLY A 119 -12.98 17.80 -14.07
CA GLY A 119 -12.43 16.61 -13.46
C GLY A 119 -13.43 16.02 -12.47
N ALA A 120 -13.39 14.69 -12.29
CA ALA A 120 -14.30 14.00 -11.39
C ALA A 120 -13.90 14.18 -9.91
N LEU A 121 -14.83 14.65 -9.08
CA LEU A 121 -14.70 14.74 -7.61
C LEU A 121 -14.63 13.35 -6.95
N THR A 122 -15.12 12.29 -7.59
CA THR A 122 -14.91 10.89 -7.17
C THR A 122 -13.43 10.49 -7.09
N ALA A 123 -12.52 11.25 -7.69
CA ALA A 123 -11.09 11.09 -7.46
C ALA A 123 -10.68 11.23 -5.98
N PHE A 124 -11.51 11.88 -5.15
CA PHE A 124 -11.31 11.99 -3.70
C PHE A 124 -11.95 10.84 -2.89
N SER A 125 -12.77 10.00 -3.51
CA SER A 125 -13.44 8.91 -2.82
C SER A 125 -12.43 7.91 -2.27
N GLY A 126 -12.61 7.50 -1.02
CA GLY A 126 -11.72 6.62 -0.28
C GLY A 126 -10.51 7.31 0.37
N GLU A 127 -10.24 8.59 0.07
CA GLU A 127 -9.14 9.33 0.71
C GLU A 127 -9.46 9.74 2.15
N ASN A 128 -8.42 9.96 2.95
CA ASN A 128 -8.58 10.55 4.28
C ASN A 128 -8.82 12.07 4.17
N PRO A 129 -9.99 12.58 4.60
CA PRO A 129 -10.33 13.99 4.51
C PRO A 129 -9.54 14.88 5.47
N ASN A 130 -8.94 14.29 6.51
CA ASN A 130 -8.25 15.04 7.56
C ASN A 130 -6.93 15.61 7.05
N GLY A 131 -6.77 16.92 7.13
CA GLY A 131 -5.58 17.63 6.70
C GLY A 131 -5.91 18.94 6.02
N THR A 132 -5.02 19.38 5.15
CA THR A 132 -5.09 20.68 4.50
C THR A 132 -5.61 20.53 3.08
N TRP A 133 -6.84 21.01 2.84
CA TRP A 133 -7.42 21.18 1.51
C TRP A 133 -7.04 22.54 0.94
N ARG A 134 -6.80 22.61 -0.37
CA ARG A 134 -6.41 23.84 -1.07
C ARG A 134 -7.32 24.06 -2.28
N LEU A 135 -7.97 25.21 -2.32
CA LEU A 135 -8.62 25.72 -3.51
C LEU A 135 -7.64 26.69 -4.20
N GLN A 136 -7.21 26.34 -5.41
CA GLN A 136 -6.31 27.15 -6.23
C GLN A 136 -7.11 27.80 -7.35
N ILE A 137 -6.94 29.10 -7.53
CA ILE A 137 -7.63 29.87 -8.56
C ILE A 137 -6.59 30.73 -9.28
N ALA A 138 -6.46 30.57 -10.58
CA ALA A 138 -5.71 31.47 -11.43
C ALA A 138 -6.67 32.26 -12.32
N ASP A 139 -6.29 33.50 -12.60
CA ASP A 139 -6.88 34.34 -13.63
C ASP A 139 -5.79 34.50 -14.69
N ASP A 140 -5.98 33.86 -15.83
CA ASP A 140 -4.91 33.66 -16.82
C ASP A 140 -5.01 34.62 -18.02
N ALA A 141 -6.15 35.30 -18.18
CA ALA A 141 -6.42 36.31 -19.19
C ALA A 141 -6.60 37.72 -18.59
N GLY A 142 -5.99 38.72 -19.22
CA GLY A 142 -5.91 40.07 -18.64
C GLY A 142 -7.08 40.97 -18.98
N GLY A 143 -7.54 41.73 -17.98
CA GLY A 143 -8.54 42.78 -18.19
C GLY A 143 -9.55 42.89 -17.05
N ASP A 144 -9.66 41.82 -16.28
CA ASP A 144 -10.72 41.60 -15.33
C ASP A 144 -10.14 41.19 -13.96
N ASP A 145 -10.87 41.50 -12.90
CA ASP A 145 -10.50 41.16 -11.53
C ASP A 145 -11.71 40.50 -10.86
N GLY A 146 -11.46 39.49 -10.05
CA GLY A 146 -12.51 38.78 -9.31
C GLY A 146 -12.28 38.75 -7.81
N ASN A 147 -13.20 38.11 -7.11
CA ASN A 147 -13.07 37.86 -5.69
C ASN A 147 -13.54 36.45 -5.36
N LEU A 148 -12.69 35.66 -4.72
CA LEU A 148 -13.17 34.50 -3.98
C LEU A 148 -13.83 35.01 -2.70
N ILE A 149 -15.17 34.90 -2.62
CA ILE A 149 -15.95 35.37 -1.46
C ILE A 149 -16.11 34.27 -0.42
N SER A 150 -16.43 33.07 -0.87
CA SER A 150 -16.53 31.88 -0.02
C SER A 150 -16.43 30.62 -0.84
N TRP A 151 -15.99 29.53 -0.21
CA TRP A 151 -16.20 28.19 -0.71
C TRP A 151 -16.42 27.23 0.46
N SER A 152 -17.08 26.12 0.19
CA SER A 152 -17.35 25.10 1.19
C SER A 152 -17.21 23.72 0.58
N LEU A 153 -16.63 22.80 1.35
CA LEU A 153 -16.66 21.38 1.02
C LEU A 153 -17.80 20.73 1.78
N ILE A 154 -18.59 19.93 1.07
CA ILE A 154 -19.63 19.08 1.64
C ILE A 154 -19.13 17.66 1.48
N PHE A 155 -18.82 17.03 2.59
CA PHE A 155 -18.35 15.65 2.61
C PHE A 155 -19.50 14.73 2.94
N THR A 156 -19.63 13.67 2.16
CA THR A 156 -20.50 12.55 2.45
C THR A 156 -19.65 11.39 2.94
N TYR A 157 -20.08 10.79 4.04
CA TYR A 157 -19.50 9.58 4.62
C TYR A 157 -20.51 8.47 4.60
N CYS A 158 -19.98 7.26 4.58
CA CYS A 158 -20.71 6.02 4.66
C CYS A 158 -20.69 5.59 6.14
N SER A 159 -21.80 5.72 6.88
CA SER A 159 -21.89 5.17 8.24
C SER A 159 -22.32 3.71 8.16
N GLY A 160 -21.36 2.81 8.42
CA GLY A 160 -21.49 1.36 8.29
C GLY A 160 -20.25 0.75 7.63
N PRO A 161 -20.21 -0.60 7.51
CA PRO A 161 -19.21 -1.29 6.71
C PRO A 161 -19.09 -0.64 5.33
N TYR A 162 -17.86 -0.32 4.91
CA TYR A 162 -17.62 0.09 3.52
C TYR A 162 -18.13 -1.01 2.59
N PRO A 163 -18.61 -0.73 1.39
CA PRO A 163 -19.04 -1.81 0.53
C PRO A 163 -17.84 -2.67 0.06
N ASP A 164 -17.95 -3.98 0.23
CA ASP A 164 -16.98 -4.97 -0.27
C ASP A 164 -17.09 -5.08 -1.80
N PRO A 165 -15.97 -5.30 -2.52
CA PRO A 165 -16.01 -5.69 -3.92
C PRO A 165 -16.95 -6.90 -4.11
N ALA A 166 -17.94 -6.76 -5.00
CA ALA A 166 -18.99 -7.75 -5.20
C ALA A 166 -18.80 -8.53 -6.49
N GLY A 167 -18.42 -7.84 -7.57
CA GLY A 167 -18.31 -8.41 -8.89
C GLY A 167 -17.52 -7.49 -9.83
N VAL A 168 -17.10 -8.08 -10.95
CA VAL A 168 -16.45 -7.36 -12.04
C VAL A 168 -17.11 -7.80 -13.34
N ALA A 169 -17.38 -6.86 -14.23
CA ALA A 169 -17.88 -7.12 -15.56
C ALA A 169 -16.99 -6.45 -16.61
N ASP A 170 -16.31 -7.30 -17.37
CA ASP A 170 -15.56 -6.92 -18.57
C ASP A 170 -16.35 -7.34 -19.79
N VAL A 171 -16.97 -6.38 -20.45
CA VAL A 171 -17.85 -6.60 -21.58
C VAL A 171 -17.41 -5.73 -22.74
N GLN A 172 -17.42 -6.28 -23.95
CA GLN A 172 -16.94 -5.56 -25.13
C GLN A 172 -17.63 -6.05 -26.38
N GLU A 173 -17.73 -5.18 -27.38
CA GLU A 173 -18.08 -5.54 -28.74
C GLU A 173 -17.18 -4.85 -29.76
N SER A 174 -17.07 -5.45 -30.94
CA SER A 174 -16.25 -4.94 -32.04
C SER A 174 -17.10 -4.83 -33.31
N PRO A 175 -18.05 -3.89 -33.36
CA PRO A 175 -19.08 -3.89 -34.38
C PRO A 175 -18.58 -3.40 -35.75
N ALA A 176 -17.40 -2.76 -35.81
CA ALA A 176 -16.82 -2.17 -37.03
C ALA A 176 -17.85 -1.33 -37.80
N SER A 177 -18.42 -0.36 -37.10
CA SER A 177 -19.59 0.39 -37.54
C SER A 177 -19.23 1.73 -38.10
N ASN A 178 -19.66 2.00 -39.33
CA ASN A 178 -19.44 3.30 -39.97
C ASN A 178 -20.14 4.40 -39.17
N ILE A 179 -19.39 5.46 -38.90
CA ILE A 179 -19.87 6.74 -38.41
C ILE A 179 -20.08 7.60 -39.66
N THR A 180 -21.26 8.17 -39.83
CA THR A 180 -21.61 8.95 -41.02
C THR A 180 -22.29 10.24 -40.61
N VAL A 181 -21.81 11.34 -41.18
CA VAL A 181 -22.33 12.70 -41.02
C VAL A 181 -23.85 12.77 -40.92
N GLY A 182 -24.34 13.42 -39.86
CA GLY A 182 -25.75 13.74 -39.64
C GLY A 182 -26.66 12.53 -39.40
N SER A 183 -26.08 11.35 -39.16
CA SER A 183 -26.80 10.11 -38.89
C SER A 183 -26.33 9.49 -37.57
N PRO A 184 -26.80 10.01 -36.41
CA PRO A 184 -26.49 9.39 -35.12
C PRO A 184 -26.92 7.93 -35.11
N PHE A 185 -26.08 7.07 -34.54
CA PHE A 185 -26.38 5.66 -34.37
C PHE A 185 -26.19 5.20 -32.93
N GLN A 186 -26.84 4.09 -32.61
CA GLN A 186 -26.77 3.47 -31.30
C GLN A 186 -26.14 2.09 -31.40
N ARG A 187 -25.32 1.75 -30.41
CA ARG A 187 -24.83 0.40 -30.16
C ARG A 187 -25.21 -0.03 -28.76
N THR A 188 -25.49 -1.31 -28.59
CA THR A 188 -25.96 -1.82 -27.31
C THR A 188 -25.12 -2.98 -26.86
N LEU A 189 -24.87 -3.00 -25.55
CA LEU A 189 -24.09 -4.03 -24.90
C LEU A 189 -24.89 -4.57 -23.71
N GLN A 190 -24.91 -5.89 -23.57
CA GLN A 190 -25.65 -6.56 -22.50
C GLN A 190 -24.73 -6.95 -21.35
N VAL A 191 -25.02 -6.45 -20.15
CA VAL A 191 -24.38 -6.88 -18.91
C VAL A 191 -25.37 -7.77 -18.16
N ASN A 192 -24.92 -8.95 -17.71
CA ASN A 192 -25.78 -9.92 -17.04
C ASN A 192 -25.09 -10.59 -15.86
N SER A 193 -25.86 -10.86 -14.81
CA SER A 193 -25.46 -11.66 -13.64
C SER A 193 -24.29 -11.09 -12.84
N VAL A 194 -24.16 -9.76 -12.78
CA VAL A 194 -23.20 -9.07 -11.91
C VAL A 194 -23.89 -8.79 -10.58
N ASP A 195 -23.26 -9.19 -9.47
CA ASP A 195 -23.78 -8.96 -8.12
C ASP A 195 -23.39 -7.56 -7.62
N GLY A 196 -24.23 -6.92 -6.80
CA GLY A 196 -23.98 -5.58 -6.26
C GLY A 196 -24.37 -4.41 -7.18
N GLU A 197 -24.01 -3.22 -6.75
CA GLU A 197 -24.26 -1.93 -7.41
C GLU A 197 -22.94 -1.38 -8.00
N ILE A 198 -23.01 -0.51 -9.00
CA ILE A 198 -21.81 0.09 -9.62
C ILE A 198 -21.07 0.93 -8.59
N CYS A 199 -19.77 0.72 -8.48
CA CYS A 199 -18.90 1.48 -7.57
C CYS A 199 -17.76 2.16 -8.31
N THR A 200 -17.25 1.53 -9.36
CA THR A 200 -16.40 2.18 -10.35
C THR A 200 -16.75 1.68 -11.73
N MET A 201 -16.52 2.50 -12.74
CA MET A 201 -16.61 2.06 -14.12
C MET A 201 -15.67 2.83 -15.04
N SER A 202 -15.36 2.22 -16.17
CA SER A 202 -14.69 2.88 -17.28
C SER A 202 -15.25 2.39 -18.62
N LEU A 203 -15.12 3.24 -19.63
CA LEU A 203 -15.54 3.00 -21.00
C LEU A 203 -14.30 2.96 -21.89
N ASP A 204 -14.02 1.80 -22.49
CA ASP A 204 -13.01 1.68 -23.52
C ASP A 204 -13.64 2.02 -24.88
N LEU A 205 -13.10 3.02 -25.58
CA LEU A 205 -13.50 3.39 -26.94
C LEU A 205 -12.36 3.17 -27.92
N ASN A 206 -12.68 2.61 -29.07
CA ASN A 206 -11.80 2.54 -30.23
C ASN A 206 -12.56 3.06 -31.45
N ILE A 207 -12.51 4.37 -31.61
CA ILE A 207 -13.08 5.09 -32.75
C ILE A 207 -11.93 5.63 -33.59
N THR A 208 -11.95 5.31 -34.88
CA THR A 208 -11.13 5.99 -35.89
C THR A 208 -12.02 6.99 -36.62
N HIS A 209 -11.64 8.25 -36.68
CA HIS A 209 -12.40 9.33 -37.30
C HIS A 209 -11.44 10.46 -37.68
N THR A 210 -11.62 11.02 -38.88
CA THR A 210 -10.84 12.17 -39.35
C THR A 210 -11.54 13.42 -38.83
N PHE A 211 -10.90 14.22 -37.96
CA PHE A 211 -11.57 15.25 -37.14
C PHE A 211 -12.46 14.71 -36.02
N ALA A 212 -11.82 14.23 -34.95
CA ALA A 212 -12.54 13.73 -33.78
C ALA A 212 -13.43 14.76 -33.06
N ALA A 213 -13.21 16.08 -33.27
CA ALA A 213 -14.09 17.13 -32.76
C ALA A 213 -15.52 17.01 -33.28
N ASP A 214 -15.75 16.40 -34.43
CA ASP A 214 -17.10 16.30 -34.99
C ASP A 214 -17.97 15.27 -34.24
N LEU A 215 -17.41 14.58 -33.22
CA LEU A 215 -18.06 13.48 -32.53
C LEU A 215 -18.76 13.91 -31.24
N ASP A 216 -20.06 13.58 -31.17
CA ASP A 216 -20.83 13.60 -29.93
C ASP A 216 -21.05 12.17 -29.43
N ILE A 217 -20.59 11.89 -28.22
CA ILE A 217 -20.64 10.55 -27.63
C ILE A 217 -21.35 10.59 -26.28
N PHE A 218 -22.40 9.78 -26.16
CA PHE A 218 -23.15 9.59 -24.92
C PHE A 218 -23.25 8.12 -24.56
N LEU A 219 -23.08 7.80 -23.28
CA LEU A 219 -23.33 6.46 -22.74
C LEU A 219 -24.58 6.49 -21.87
N THR A 220 -25.56 5.64 -22.20
CA THR A 220 -26.78 5.49 -21.41
C THR A 220 -26.78 4.18 -20.63
N SER A 221 -26.97 4.26 -19.31
CA SER A 221 -27.08 3.12 -18.41
C SER A 221 -28.41 2.36 -18.58
N PRO A 222 -28.53 1.12 -18.07
CA PRO A 222 -29.79 0.38 -18.07
C PRO A 222 -30.93 1.08 -17.31
N GLU A 223 -30.60 1.92 -16.33
CA GLU A 223 -31.59 2.70 -15.56
C GLU A 223 -31.95 4.03 -16.23
N GLY A 224 -31.21 4.42 -17.28
CA GLY A 224 -31.51 5.57 -18.13
C GLY A 224 -30.66 6.81 -17.86
N THR A 225 -29.68 6.73 -16.96
CA THR A 225 -28.69 7.79 -16.75
C THR A 225 -27.85 7.96 -17.99
N ASN A 226 -27.68 9.19 -18.45
CA ASN A 226 -27.03 9.53 -19.71
C ASN A 226 -25.77 10.34 -19.45
N ILE A 227 -24.63 9.67 -19.52
CA ILE A 227 -23.31 10.26 -19.31
C ILE A 227 -22.85 10.88 -20.62
N LEU A 228 -22.50 12.16 -20.58
CA LEU A 228 -21.79 12.84 -21.66
C LEU A 228 -20.33 12.38 -21.63
N ILE A 229 -19.87 11.70 -22.67
CA ILE A 229 -18.48 11.22 -22.73
C ILE A 229 -17.58 12.31 -23.31
N THR A 230 -17.96 12.84 -24.47
CA THR A 230 -17.27 13.92 -25.15
C THR A 230 -18.15 14.49 -26.25
N THR A 231 -18.01 15.80 -26.48
CA THR A 231 -18.60 16.60 -27.57
C THR A 231 -17.54 17.59 -28.03
N ASP A 232 -17.36 17.82 -29.33
CA ASP A 232 -16.46 18.87 -29.85
C ASP A 232 -14.95 18.77 -29.47
N ASN A 233 -14.47 17.65 -28.90
CA ASN A 233 -13.07 17.49 -28.47
C ASN A 233 -12.20 16.66 -29.42
N GLY A 234 -10.88 16.82 -29.32
CA GLY A 234 -9.91 16.22 -30.24
C GLY A 234 -9.42 17.20 -31.31
N GLY A 235 -10.16 18.29 -31.52
CA GLY A 235 -9.87 19.30 -32.54
C GLY A 235 -9.80 18.69 -33.94
N GLY A 236 -8.92 19.24 -34.77
CA GLY A 236 -8.68 18.72 -36.13
C GLY A 236 -7.73 17.53 -36.21
N ASN A 237 -7.58 16.77 -35.13
CA ASN A 237 -6.69 15.62 -35.09
C ASN A 237 -7.46 14.33 -35.41
N ASP A 238 -6.77 13.43 -36.10
CA ASP A 238 -7.29 12.15 -36.57
C ASP A 238 -7.09 11.06 -35.51
N ASP A 239 -8.10 10.21 -35.34
CA ASP A 239 -8.04 8.95 -34.59
C ASP A 239 -7.62 9.09 -33.10
N VAL A 240 -7.82 10.25 -32.49
CA VAL A 240 -7.36 10.50 -31.10
C VAL A 240 -8.09 9.65 -30.06
N PHE A 241 -9.30 9.19 -30.37
CA PHE A 241 -10.10 8.27 -29.54
C PHE A 241 -9.94 6.79 -29.94
N ALA A 242 -8.89 6.45 -30.71
CA ALA A 242 -8.60 5.07 -31.09
C ALA A 242 -7.91 4.33 -29.94
N GLY A 243 -8.69 3.80 -29.00
CA GLY A 243 -8.19 3.06 -27.84
C GLY A 243 -8.08 3.90 -26.58
N THR A 244 -8.97 4.88 -26.41
CA THR A 244 -9.07 5.72 -25.20
C THR A 244 -9.96 5.06 -24.17
N THR A 245 -9.49 4.99 -22.93
CA THR A 245 -10.30 4.62 -21.77
C THR A 245 -10.82 5.89 -21.10
N PHE A 246 -12.13 6.07 -21.09
CA PHE A 246 -12.79 7.14 -20.32
C PHE A 246 -13.07 6.64 -18.90
N ALA A 247 -12.51 7.33 -17.91
CA ALA A 247 -12.60 6.96 -16.50
C ALA A 247 -12.39 8.18 -15.60
N ASP A 248 -12.93 8.14 -14.38
CA ASP A 248 -12.70 9.13 -13.32
C ASP A 248 -11.31 8.91 -12.66
N ALA A 249 -10.26 8.76 -13.47
CA ALA A 249 -8.94 8.37 -13.01
C ALA A 249 -8.16 9.60 -12.48
N PRO A 250 -7.68 9.58 -11.22
CA PRO A 250 -6.90 10.68 -10.67
C PRO A 250 -5.65 11.00 -11.52
N GLY A 251 -5.51 12.28 -11.90
CA GLY A 251 -4.37 12.76 -12.69
C GLY A 251 -4.43 12.45 -14.19
N ALA A 252 -5.52 11.84 -14.68
CA ALA A 252 -5.81 11.84 -16.11
C ALA A 252 -6.21 13.25 -16.57
N PRO A 253 -5.87 13.66 -17.80
CA PRO A 253 -6.37 14.91 -18.35
C PRO A 253 -7.89 14.80 -18.55
N THR A 254 -8.60 15.92 -18.38
CA THR A 254 -9.98 16.05 -18.84
C THR A 254 -9.98 15.99 -20.36
N VAL A 255 -11.04 15.47 -20.97
CA VAL A 255 -11.13 15.38 -22.43
C VAL A 255 -11.14 16.78 -23.08
N THR A 256 -11.60 17.81 -22.36
CA THR A 256 -11.56 19.21 -22.81
C THR A 256 -10.16 19.82 -22.83
N ASP A 257 -9.33 19.52 -21.83
CA ASP A 257 -7.98 20.07 -21.69
C ASP A 257 -6.88 19.14 -22.20
N ALA A 258 -7.26 17.98 -22.75
CA ALA A 258 -6.31 17.03 -23.30
C ALA A 258 -5.54 17.62 -24.50
N VAL A 259 -4.23 17.34 -24.53
CA VAL A 259 -3.39 17.76 -25.67
C VAL A 259 -3.45 16.68 -26.75
N TYR A 260 -4.06 17.05 -27.88
CA TYR A 260 -4.25 16.15 -29.02
C TYR A 260 -3.19 16.33 -30.11
N MET A 261 -2.68 15.20 -30.64
CA MET A 261 -1.71 15.17 -31.73
C MET A 261 -1.94 13.98 -32.68
N ASN A 262 -1.89 14.23 -33.99
CA ASN A 262 -2.01 13.17 -34.99
C ASN A 262 -1.00 12.04 -34.80
N GLY A 263 -1.53 10.81 -34.68
CA GLY A 263 -0.73 9.59 -34.51
C GLY A 263 -0.29 9.33 -33.07
N GLU A 264 -0.70 10.16 -32.11
CA GLU A 264 -0.57 9.93 -30.68
C GLU A 264 -1.95 9.59 -30.09
N LEU A 265 -2.04 8.47 -29.39
CA LEU A 265 -3.28 8.04 -28.77
C LEU A 265 -3.44 8.73 -27.41
N LEU A 266 -4.67 9.13 -27.08
CA LEU A 266 -5.03 9.52 -25.72
C LEU A 266 -5.40 8.24 -24.94
N PRO A 267 -4.53 7.71 -24.05
CA PRO A 267 -4.78 6.41 -23.44
C PRO A 267 -5.92 6.44 -22.42
N VAL A 268 -5.98 7.51 -21.61
CA VAL A 268 -6.99 7.71 -20.57
C VAL A 268 -7.42 9.17 -20.56
N ALA A 269 -8.72 9.41 -20.40
CA ALA A 269 -9.28 10.76 -20.25
C ALA A 269 -10.43 10.74 -19.23
N VAL A 270 -10.62 11.84 -18.51
CA VAL A 270 -11.86 12.09 -17.77
C VAL A 270 -12.91 12.59 -18.79
N PRO A 271 -14.12 12.00 -18.84
CA PRO A 271 -15.18 12.49 -19.74
C PRO A 271 -15.65 13.91 -19.36
N GLU A 272 -16.45 14.54 -20.22
CA GLU A 272 -17.06 15.85 -19.91
C GLU A 272 -18.19 15.76 -18.86
N GLY A 273 -18.95 14.66 -18.87
CA GLY A 273 -19.75 14.24 -17.73
C GLY A 273 -18.88 13.53 -16.69
N ALA A 274 -19.50 12.81 -15.76
CA ALA A 274 -18.77 12.01 -14.79
C ALA A 274 -19.21 10.55 -14.84
N MET A 275 -18.26 9.61 -14.75
CA MET A 275 -18.60 8.19 -14.63
C MET A 275 -19.31 7.90 -13.30
N ALA A 276 -19.06 8.74 -12.30
CA ALA A 276 -19.74 8.80 -11.02
C ALA A 276 -21.27 8.84 -11.09
N GLN A 277 -21.86 9.37 -12.18
CA GLN A 277 -23.31 9.56 -12.30
C GLN A 277 -24.12 8.26 -12.16
N VAL A 278 -23.50 7.10 -12.40
CA VAL A 278 -24.15 5.79 -12.29
C VAL A 278 -23.73 5.01 -11.04
N ILE A 279 -22.91 5.59 -10.15
CA ILE A 279 -22.57 4.94 -8.88
C ILE A 279 -23.88 4.68 -8.11
N GLY A 280 -24.03 3.46 -7.59
CA GLY A 280 -25.26 3.02 -6.94
C GLY A 280 -26.30 2.36 -7.86
N GLU A 281 -26.16 2.48 -9.17
CA GLU A 281 -27.09 1.82 -10.10
C GLU A 281 -26.82 0.32 -10.23
N ASN A 282 -27.84 -0.43 -10.65
CA ASN A 282 -27.66 -1.83 -11.02
C ASN A 282 -26.98 -1.94 -12.40
N PRO A 283 -25.81 -2.59 -12.52
CA PRO A 283 -25.10 -2.68 -13.80
C PRO A 283 -25.80 -3.58 -14.84
N ASN A 284 -26.73 -4.43 -14.40
CA ASN A 284 -27.32 -5.45 -15.25
C ASN A 284 -28.39 -4.87 -16.18
N GLY A 285 -28.26 -5.16 -17.47
CA GLY A 285 -29.21 -4.76 -18.49
C GLY A 285 -28.51 -4.28 -19.75
N THR A 286 -29.23 -3.42 -20.48
CA THR A 286 -28.78 -2.91 -21.78
C THR A 286 -28.11 -1.57 -21.61
N TRP A 287 -26.80 -1.54 -21.82
CA TRP A 287 -26.05 -0.30 -21.99
C TRP A 287 -26.14 0.16 -23.43
N THR A 288 -26.29 1.47 -23.65
CA THR A 288 -26.41 2.04 -25.00
C THR A 288 -25.36 3.12 -25.22
N LEU A 289 -24.47 2.89 -26.19
CA LEU A 289 -23.54 3.90 -26.69
C LEU A 289 -24.19 4.63 -27.87
N ASN A 290 -24.33 5.94 -27.76
CA ASN A 290 -24.78 6.83 -28.83
C ASN A 290 -23.57 7.55 -29.39
N VAL A 291 -23.39 7.50 -30.70
CA VAL A 291 -22.33 8.24 -31.40
C VAL A 291 -22.99 9.01 -32.54
N ALA A 292 -22.77 10.31 -32.55
CA ALA A 292 -23.14 11.20 -33.64
C ALA A 292 -21.89 11.83 -34.24
N ASP A 293 -21.98 12.12 -35.53
CA ASP A 293 -21.06 12.98 -36.25
C ASP A 293 -21.90 14.14 -36.74
N ASP A 294 -21.72 15.31 -36.14
CA ASP A 294 -22.61 16.45 -36.27
C ASP A 294 -22.09 17.52 -37.25
N ALA A 295 -20.81 17.43 -37.63
CA ALA A 295 -20.19 18.25 -38.66
C ALA A 295 -20.13 17.52 -40.01
N ALA A 296 -19.72 18.23 -41.06
CA ALA A 296 -19.80 17.71 -42.43
C ALA A 296 -18.41 17.51 -43.05
N ALA A 297 -18.27 16.39 -43.77
CA ALA A 297 -17.23 16.01 -44.73
C ALA A 297 -16.37 14.81 -44.30
N ASP A 298 -16.40 14.48 -43.02
CA ASP A 298 -15.59 13.44 -42.43
C ASP A 298 -16.45 12.21 -42.11
N ASP A 299 -15.84 11.02 -42.15
CA ASP A 299 -16.51 9.77 -41.82
C ASP A 299 -15.56 9.00 -40.89
N GLY A 300 -16.13 8.21 -40.00
CA GLY A 300 -15.37 7.40 -39.05
C GLY A 300 -15.81 5.96 -39.00
N THR A 301 -15.24 5.23 -38.05
CA THR A 301 -15.61 3.86 -37.73
C THR A 301 -15.46 3.64 -36.23
N LEU A 302 -16.54 3.20 -35.59
CA LEU A 302 -16.49 2.57 -34.27
C LEU A 302 -15.98 1.14 -34.45
N ASN A 303 -14.70 0.94 -34.17
CA ASN A 303 -14.04 -0.36 -34.31
C ASN A 303 -14.42 -1.29 -33.16
N SER A 304 -14.33 -0.79 -31.93
CA SER A 304 -14.76 -1.50 -30.72
C SER A 304 -15.12 -0.53 -29.61
N TRP A 305 -15.93 -1.01 -28.66
CA TRP A 305 -16.09 -0.39 -27.36
C TRP A 305 -16.36 -1.45 -26.30
N GLY A 306 -16.11 -1.11 -25.04
CA GLY A 306 -16.35 -1.99 -23.91
C GLY A 306 -16.54 -1.22 -22.62
N LEU A 307 -17.10 -1.90 -21.64
CA LEU A 307 -17.23 -1.40 -20.28
C LEU A 307 -16.45 -2.32 -19.37
N HIS A 308 -15.66 -1.71 -18.48
CA HIS A 308 -15.13 -2.34 -17.29
C HIS A 308 -15.90 -1.78 -16.11
N ILE A 309 -16.67 -2.62 -15.42
CA ILE A 309 -17.51 -2.23 -14.29
C ILE A 309 -17.05 -3.03 -13.08
N GLU A 310 -16.72 -2.35 -11.99
CA GLU A 310 -16.55 -2.98 -10.69
C GLU A 310 -17.76 -2.62 -9.83
N THR A 311 -18.36 -3.65 -9.25
CA THR A 311 -19.48 -3.49 -8.34
C THR A 311 -19.05 -3.72 -6.91
N CYS A 312 -19.81 -3.13 -6.00
CA CYS A 312 -19.66 -3.35 -4.58
C CYS A 312 -21.02 -3.58 -3.92
N LYS A 313 -21.00 -4.21 -2.75
CA LYS A 313 -22.19 -4.51 -1.94
C LYS A 313 -21.83 -4.39 -0.48
N GLN A 314 -22.84 -4.30 0.37
CA GLN A 314 -22.61 -4.20 1.81
C GLN A 314 -21.73 -5.37 2.32
N GLY A 315 -20.58 -5.03 2.91
CA GLY A 315 -19.73 -5.98 3.60
C GLY A 315 -20.36 -6.44 4.93
N VAL A 316 -19.87 -7.55 5.47
CA VAL A 316 -20.20 -7.95 6.84
C VAL A 316 -19.23 -7.21 7.77
N ASP A 317 -19.76 -6.59 8.83
CA ASP A 317 -19.02 -5.97 9.92
C ASP A 317 -19.60 -6.54 11.22
N SER A 318 -18.86 -7.47 11.81
CA SER A 318 -19.33 -8.37 12.86
C SER A 318 -19.35 -7.70 14.23
N ASP A 319 -18.45 -6.75 14.49
CA ASP A 319 -18.32 -6.04 15.76
C ASP A 319 -18.82 -4.59 15.73
N GLY A 320 -19.14 -4.07 14.54
CA GLY A 320 -19.80 -2.80 14.31
C GLY A 320 -18.85 -1.61 14.41
N ASP A 321 -17.56 -1.81 14.15
CA ASP A 321 -16.55 -0.75 14.25
C ASP A 321 -16.42 0.10 12.96
N GLY A 322 -17.06 -0.32 11.87
CA GLY A 322 -17.05 0.35 10.57
C GLY A 322 -15.99 -0.16 9.59
N VAL A 323 -15.21 -1.18 9.96
CA VAL A 323 -14.33 -1.94 9.08
C VAL A 323 -15.01 -3.28 8.75
N ASN A 324 -14.96 -3.71 7.49
CA ASN A 324 -15.54 -5.00 7.13
C ASN A 324 -14.67 -6.14 7.62
N ASP A 325 -15.28 -7.26 8.02
CA ASP A 325 -14.62 -8.52 8.37
C ASP A 325 -13.56 -8.97 7.34
N SER A 326 -13.74 -8.60 6.07
CA SER A 326 -12.83 -8.92 4.96
C SER A 326 -11.49 -8.18 5.02
N GLY A 327 -11.49 -6.99 5.63
CA GLY A 327 -10.35 -6.08 5.76
C GLY A 327 -10.03 -5.68 7.19
N ASP A 328 -10.71 -6.28 8.16
CA ASP A 328 -10.54 -6.05 9.59
C ASP A 328 -9.48 -6.99 10.17
N ASN A 329 -8.44 -6.44 10.78
CA ASN A 329 -7.38 -7.20 11.46
C ASN A 329 -7.82 -7.72 12.85
N CYS A 330 -9.00 -7.34 13.33
CA CYS A 330 -9.69 -7.89 14.50
C CYS A 330 -11.21 -8.02 14.28
N PRO A 331 -11.69 -8.97 13.42
CA PRO A 331 -13.09 -9.06 12.97
C PRO A 331 -14.19 -9.25 14.02
N ASN A 332 -13.85 -9.30 15.31
CA ASN A 332 -14.82 -9.46 16.40
C ASN A 332 -14.52 -8.52 17.59
N ASP A 333 -13.49 -7.68 17.50
CA ASP A 333 -13.00 -6.81 18.56
C ASP A 333 -12.72 -5.40 18.01
N ALA A 334 -13.74 -4.53 18.11
CA ALA A 334 -13.76 -3.21 17.49
C ALA A 334 -12.47 -2.38 17.66
N ASN A 335 -11.85 -2.00 16.54
CA ASN A 335 -10.64 -1.21 16.42
C ASN A 335 -10.57 -0.44 15.09
N VAL A 336 -11.36 0.63 15.00
CA VAL A 336 -11.49 1.51 13.82
C VAL A 336 -10.15 2.01 13.23
N ASP A 337 -9.11 2.14 14.06
CA ASP A 337 -7.78 2.59 13.62
C ASP A 337 -6.92 1.49 13.00
N GLN A 338 -7.35 0.23 13.09
CA GLN A 338 -6.70 -0.96 12.54
C GLN A 338 -5.21 -1.02 12.93
N ALA A 339 -4.88 -0.56 14.13
CA ALA A 339 -3.52 -0.57 14.64
C ALA A 339 -2.99 -2.02 14.71
N ASP A 340 -1.79 -2.21 14.17
CA ASP A 340 -1.04 -3.47 14.15
C ASP A 340 0.43 -3.09 14.34
N THR A 341 0.86 -3.06 15.60
CA THR A 341 2.14 -2.46 16.00
C THR A 341 3.34 -3.27 15.52
N ASP A 342 3.21 -4.60 15.44
CA ASP A 342 4.29 -5.50 15.06
C ASP A 342 4.19 -6.05 13.62
N ALA A 343 3.10 -5.73 12.93
CA ALA A 343 2.80 -6.04 11.54
C ALA A 343 2.69 -7.56 11.27
N ASP A 344 2.16 -8.33 12.22
CA ASP A 344 1.88 -9.76 12.05
C ASP A 344 0.52 -10.04 11.39
N GLY A 345 -0.32 -9.01 11.23
CA GLY A 345 -1.64 -9.06 10.62
C GLY A 345 -2.79 -9.25 11.60
N LEU A 346 -2.52 -9.39 12.92
CA LEU A 346 -3.50 -9.37 14.00
C LEU A 346 -3.46 -7.98 14.67
N GLY A 347 -4.61 -7.32 14.77
CA GLY A 347 -4.62 -5.97 15.33
C GLY A 347 -4.33 -5.92 16.83
N ASP A 348 -3.81 -4.79 17.31
CA ASP A 348 -3.48 -4.53 18.72
C ASP A 348 -4.67 -4.77 19.68
N ALA A 349 -5.90 -4.68 19.16
CA ALA A 349 -7.12 -4.88 19.94
C ALA A 349 -7.40 -6.36 20.28
N CYS A 350 -6.99 -7.28 19.41
CA CYS A 350 -7.18 -8.72 19.55
C CYS A 350 -5.87 -9.50 19.71
N ASP A 351 -4.72 -8.83 19.64
CA ASP A 351 -3.41 -9.38 19.97
C ASP A 351 -3.03 -9.16 21.45
N LEU A 352 -2.76 -10.26 22.16
CA LEU A 352 -2.28 -10.22 23.55
C LEU A 352 -0.77 -9.99 23.67
N CYS A 353 -0.08 -9.84 22.56
CA CYS A 353 1.36 -9.66 22.42
C CYS A 353 1.73 -8.68 21.28
N SER A 354 1.00 -7.56 21.16
CA SER A 354 1.10 -6.52 20.11
C SER A 354 2.48 -5.99 19.68
N ASP A 355 3.56 -6.34 20.38
CA ASP A 355 4.93 -5.94 20.05
C ASP A 355 5.79 -7.14 19.55
N ASP A 356 5.23 -8.34 19.44
CA ASP A 356 5.92 -9.61 19.12
C ASP A 356 5.34 -10.28 17.87
N PRO A 357 5.94 -10.05 16.68
CA PRO A 357 5.38 -10.52 15.41
C PRO A 357 5.35 -12.04 15.22
N LEU A 358 5.81 -12.81 16.21
CA LEU A 358 5.83 -14.26 16.21
C LEU A 358 4.81 -14.87 17.18
N LYS A 359 4.15 -14.07 18.00
CA LYS A 359 3.24 -14.56 19.05
C LYS A 359 2.05 -13.62 19.20
N SER A 360 0.85 -14.16 18.98
CA SER A 360 -0.41 -13.48 19.29
C SER A 360 -0.89 -13.68 20.74
N ALA A 361 -0.14 -14.44 21.54
CA ALA A 361 -0.46 -14.73 22.93
C ALA A 361 0.81 -14.95 23.78
N PRO A 362 0.81 -14.55 25.07
CA PRO A 362 2.00 -14.62 25.91
C PRO A 362 2.61 -16.02 26.06
N GLY A 363 1.83 -17.10 25.94
CA GLY A 363 2.35 -18.45 26.13
C GLY A 363 2.92 -18.69 27.53
N ALA A 364 3.86 -19.63 27.66
CA ALA A 364 4.50 -19.99 28.93
C ALA A 364 5.64 -19.03 29.31
N CYS A 365 6.30 -18.45 28.32
CA CYS A 365 7.45 -17.57 28.47
C CYS A 365 7.11 -16.07 28.45
N GLY A 366 5.84 -15.72 28.23
CA GLY A 366 5.43 -14.34 27.96
C GLY A 366 5.72 -13.93 26.51
N CYS A 367 5.31 -12.72 26.14
CA CYS A 367 5.63 -12.15 24.82
C CYS A 367 7.15 -11.92 24.67
N ASN A 368 7.62 -11.84 23.43
CA ASN A 368 9.00 -11.64 23.01
C ASN A 368 9.99 -12.75 23.41
N ILE A 369 9.48 -13.90 23.88
CA ILE A 369 10.28 -15.06 24.26
C ILE A 369 9.63 -16.30 23.67
N ASP A 370 10.43 -17.06 22.91
CA ASP A 370 10.03 -18.33 22.29
C ASP A 370 9.65 -19.37 23.37
N ASP A 371 8.52 -20.05 23.17
CA ASP A 371 8.04 -21.13 24.04
C ASP A 371 8.68 -22.49 23.72
N GLY A 372 9.85 -22.49 23.07
CA GLY A 372 10.60 -23.69 22.74
C GLY A 372 10.95 -24.52 23.98
N ASP A 373 10.94 -25.84 23.79
CA ASP A 373 11.31 -26.84 24.79
C ASP A 373 12.38 -27.74 24.15
N SER A 374 13.64 -27.49 24.50
CA SER A 374 14.82 -28.07 23.86
C SER A 374 15.01 -29.56 24.14
N ASP A 375 14.54 -30.07 25.27
CA ASP A 375 14.65 -31.48 25.67
C ASP A 375 13.31 -32.22 25.76
N SER A 376 12.20 -31.53 25.53
CA SER A 376 10.85 -32.06 25.46
C SER A 376 10.34 -32.63 26.79
N ASP A 377 10.79 -32.08 27.92
CA ASP A 377 10.36 -32.48 29.27
C ASP A 377 8.98 -31.91 29.67
N GLY A 378 8.46 -30.98 28.87
CA GLY A 378 7.20 -30.28 29.08
C GLY A 378 7.33 -28.89 29.72
N THR A 379 8.55 -28.46 30.03
CA THR A 379 8.86 -27.13 30.56
C THR A 379 9.59 -26.32 29.50
N ALA A 380 9.02 -25.19 29.08
CA ALA A 380 9.69 -24.33 28.12
C ALA A 380 11.06 -23.85 28.64
N ASP A 381 12.03 -23.68 27.74
CA ASP A 381 13.43 -23.34 28.04
C ASP A 381 13.57 -22.10 28.94
N CYS A 382 12.65 -21.14 28.83
CA CYS A 382 12.63 -19.93 29.65
C CYS A 382 12.34 -20.19 31.14
N ASN A 383 11.62 -21.27 31.43
CA ASN A 383 11.20 -21.71 32.75
C ASN A 383 11.96 -22.96 33.21
N ASP A 384 12.94 -23.42 32.42
CA ASP A 384 13.75 -24.60 32.68
C ASP A 384 15.22 -24.24 32.95
N PHE A 385 15.67 -24.50 34.18
CA PHE A 385 17.06 -24.27 34.59
C PHE A 385 18.02 -25.38 34.11
N CYS A 386 17.47 -26.43 33.51
CA CYS A 386 18.09 -27.63 33.00
C CYS A 386 17.61 -28.00 31.59
N SER A 387 17.39 -27.01 30.72
CA SER A 387 16.88 -27.04 29.32
C SER A 387 17.52 -28.00 28.29
N ALA A 388 18.25 -29.02 28.72
CA ALA A 388 18.85 -30.07 27.90
C ALA A 388 18.85 -31.44 28.61
N ASP A 389 18.15 -31.56 29.74
CA ASP A 389 17.97 -32.73 30.58
C ASP A 389 16.47 -33.02 30.78
N GLU A 390 15.91 -33.87 29.91
CA GLU A 390 14.49 -34.32 29.91
C GLU A 390 14.00 -34.89 31.26
N THR A 391 14.89 -35.13 32.22
CA THR A 391 14.53 -35.69 33.54
C THR A 391 14.48 -34.66 34.66
N LYS A 392 14.83 -33.40 34.40
CA LYS A 392 14.93 -32.34 35.42
C LYS A 392 14.67 -30.95 34.85
N THR A 393 13.86 -30.19 35.58
CA THR A 393 13.63 -28.75 35.35
C THR A 393 14.49 -27.83 36.23
N GLU A 394 15.10 -28.39 37.29
CA GLU A 394 16.00 -27.68 38.20
C GLU A 394 17.31 -28.46 38.43
N PRO A 395 18.46 -27.77 38.60
CA PRO A 395 19.77 -28.44 38.75
C PRO A 395 19.85 -29.41 39.93
N GLY A 396 19.07 -29.20 40.98
CA GLY A 396 19.16 -30.03 42.19
C GLY A 396 20.56 -30.02 42.81
N ILE A 397 20.90 -31.07 43.56
CA ILE A 397 22.16 -31.19 44.30
C ILE A 397 23.31 -31.58 43.36
N CYS A 398 23.01 -32.36 42.34
CA CYS A 398 23.96 -32.90 41.38
C CYS A 398 24.21 -32.02 40.14
N GLY A 399 23.43 -30.96 39.95
CA GLY A 399 23.35 -30.25 38.68
C GLY A 399 22.49 -30.98 37.64
N CYS A 400 22.33 -30.37 36.47
CA CYS A 400 21.65 -30.98 35.32
C CYS A 400 22.48 -32.14 34.74
N GLY A 401 21.82 -33.15 34.19
CA GLY A 401 22.36 -34.33 33.54
C GLY A 401 22.76 -35.47 34.48
N PHE A 402 22.48 -35.35 35.79
CA PHE A 402 22.85 -36.34 36.82
C PHE A 402 21.73 -36.53 37.84
N SER A 403 21.33 -37.78 38.12
CA SER A 403 20.30 -38.10 39.13
C SER A 403 20.70 -37.63 40.54
N ASP A 404 19.74 -37.05 41.27
CA ASP A 404 19.88 -36.71 42.70
C ASP A 404 19.60 -37.90 43.65
N ALA A 405 19.34 -39.09 43.10
CA ALA A 405 19.08 -40.28 43.90
C ALA A 405 20.33 -40.68 44.72
N ASP A 406 20.06 -41.16 45.93
CA ASP A 406 21.00 -41.86 46.79
C ASP A 406 20.63 -43.34 46.72
N LEU A 407 21.29 -44.08 45.81
CA LEU A 407 20.93 -45.47 45.54
C LEU A 407 21.46 -46.42 46.62
N ASP A 408 22.49 -46.01 47.38
CA ASP A 408 23.13 -46.83 48.41
C ASP A 408 22.69 -46.49 49.85
N GLY A 409 21.89 -45.43 50.02
CA GLY A 409 21.31 -45.02 51.30
C GLY A 409 22.32 -44.38 52.23
N SER A 410 23.43 -43.85 51.71
CA SER A 410 24.49 -43.20 52.49
C SER A 410 24.11 -41.82 53.04
N GLY A 411 23.00 -41.24 52.58
CA GLY A 411 22.54 -39.89 52.90
C GLY A 411 23.18 -38.80 52.04
N LEU A 412 23.97 -39.16 51.03
CA LEU A 412 24.56 -38.26 50.03
C LEU A 412 24.15 -38.73 48.64
N ALA A 413 23.72 -37.80 47.77
CA ALA A 413 23.43 -38.13 46.37
C ALA A 413 24.69 -38.73 45.70
N ASP A 414 24.50 -39.77 44.88
CA ASP A 414 25.60 -40.55 44.29
C ASP A 414 26.62 -39.68 43.54
N CYS A 415 26.17 -38.58 42.94
CA CYS A 415 27.01 -37.60 42.23
C CYS A 415 28.00 -36.84 43.13
N LEU A 416 27.69 -36.70 44.43
CA LEU A 416 28.53 -36.03 45.43
C LEU A 416 29.48 -37.00 46.11
N VAL A 417 29.26 -38.30 45.94
CA VAL A 417 30.13 -39.36 46.43
C VAL A 417 31.17 -39.67 45.36
N GLY A 418 32.26 -38.90 45.35
CA GLY A 418 33.49 -39.32 44.67
C GLY A 418 34.01 -40.63 45.29
N PRO A 419 34.76 -41.47 44.56
CA PRO A 419 35.13 -42.81 45.01
C PRO A 419 36.12 -42.77 46.18
N GLU A 420 35.57 -42.69 47.39
CA GLU A 420 36.20 -43.04 48.66
C GLU A 420 35.37 -44.14 49.34
N ALA A 421 35.13 -45.22 48.61
CA ALA A 421 34.88 -46.53 49.19
C ALA A 421 35.81 -47.62 48.61
N ASP A 422 37.00 -47.25 48.11
CA ASP A 422 38.07 -48.23 47.91
C ASP A 422 39.48 -47.64 47.98
N LEU A 423 39.97 -47.45 49.21
CA LEU A 423 41.36 -47.12 49.48
C LEU A 423 42.16 -48.40 49.75
N GLN A 424 42.10 -49.39 48.85
CA GLN A 424 42.95 -50.59 48.96
C GLN A 424 43.27 -51.23 47.61
N THR A 425 43.90 -50.48 46.70
CA THR A 425 45.07 -50.93 45.92
C THR A 425 45.51 -49.83 44.97
N GLY A 426 46.70 -49.28 45.21
CA GLY A 426 47.25 -48.19 44.43
C GLY A 426 47.40 -48.55 42.95
N ASN A 427 46.68 -47.85 42.08
CA ASN A 427 47.02 -47.79 40.67
C ASN A 427 47.05 -46.33 40.18
N ILE A 428 48.27 -45.80 40.15
CA ILE A 428 48.61 -44.44 39.71
C ILE A 428 48.21 -44.19 38.23
N SER A 429 47.89 -45.23 37.45
CA SER A 429 47.46 -45.12 36.04
C SER A 429 46.15 -44.36 35.84
N SER A 430 45.14 -44.57 36.69
CA SER A 430 43.79 -43.98 36.52
C SER A 430 43.79 -42.45 36.75
N ARG A 431 44.60 -41.97 37.71
CA ARG A 431 44.79 -40.52 37.97
C ARG A 431 45.53 -39.81 36.84
N ILE A 432 46.44 -40.51 36.14
CA ILE A 432 47.15 -39.95 34.99
C ILE A 432 46.22 -39.85 33.76
N GLU A 433 45.29 -40.79 33.57
CA GLU A 433 44.28 -40.71 32.49
C GLU A 433 43.22 -39.65 32.74
N ALA A 434 42.72 -39.49 33.96
CA ALA A 434 41.77 -38.43 34.33
C ALA A 434 42.37 -37.01 34.14
N LEU A 435 43.65 -36.81 34.50
CA LEU A 435 44.36 -35.54 34.28
C LEU A 435 44.66 -35.27 32.79
N LYS A 436 44.89 -36.32 31.98
CA LYS A 436 45.02 -36.22 30.52
C LYS A 436 43.67 -35.88 29.87
N TYR A 437 42.58 -36.47 30.35
CA TYR A 437 41.21 -36.22 29.86
C TYR A 437 40.74 -34.80 30.19
N SER A 438 40.92 -34.34 31.43
CA SER A 438 40.58 -32.99 31.89
C SER A 438 41.34 -31.89 31.12
N LYS A 439 42.65 -32.07 30.86
CA LYS A 439 43.42 -31.13 30.02
C LYS A 439 43.03 -31.18 28.53
N LYS A 440 42.55 -32.34 28.03
CA LYS A 440 42.02 -32.50 26.65
C LYS A 440 40.65 -31.82 26.51
N GLN A 441 39.79 -31.90 27.53
CA GLN A 441 38.49 -31.25 27.57
C GLN A 441 38.61 -29.72 27.71
N LYS A 442 39.47 -29.20 28.61
CA LYS A 442 39.72 -27.76 28.70
C LYS A 442 40.28 -27.16 27.39
N LYS A 443 41.13 -27.91 26.67
CA LYS A 443 41.61 -27.51 25.33
C LYS A 443 40.53 -27.61 24.25
N ARG A 444 39.63 -28.59 24.31
CA ARG A 444 38.49 -28.69 23.37
C ARG A 444 37.45 -27.58 23.61
N LYS A 445 37.20 -27.21 24.86
CA LYS A 445 36.33 -26.07 25.22
C LYS A 445 36.92 -24.76 24.70
N ALA A 446 38.22 -24.51 24.92
CA ALA A 446 38.90 -23.33 24.38
C ALA A 446 38.86 -23.26 22.84
N VAL A 447 39.04 -24.41 22.16
CA VAL A 447 38.95 -24.47 20.68
C VAL A 447 37.51 -24.30 20.18
N ARG A 448 36.49 -24.83 20.88
CA ARG A 448 35.07 -24.60 20.55
C ARG A 448 34.67 -23.14 20.73
N THR A 449 35.15 -22.49 21.79
CA THR A 449 34.91 -21.06 22.01
C THR A 449 35.57 -20.20 20.92
N GLU A 450 36.81 -20.52 20.50
CA GLU A 450 37.44 -19.85 19.36
C GLU A 450 36.72 -20.16 18.02
N ILE A 451 36.19 -21.36 17.82
CA ILE A 451 35.41 -21.70 16.62
C ILE A 451 34.06 -20.98 16.59
N LYS A 452 33.33 -20.88 17.72
CA LYS A 452 32.10 -20.08 17.81
C LYS A 452 32.38 -18.61 17.55
N ALA A 453 33.48 -18.06 18.05
CA ALA A 453 33.87 -16.68 17.75
C ALA A 453 34.24 -16.47 16.27
N ILE A 454 34.84 -17.47 15.61
CA ILE A 454 35.14 -17.42 14.17
C ILE A 454 33.87 -17.55 13.32
N LEU A 455 32.88 -18.34 13.76
CA LEU A 455 31.59 -18.48 13.08
C LEU A 455 30.72 -17.23 13.23
N GLY A 456 30.70 -16.60 14.41
CA GLY A 456 30.01 -15.32 14.61
C GLY A 456 30.58 -14.22 13.70
N LEU A 457 31.92 -14.10 13.62
CA LEU A 457 32.56 -13.15 12.70
C LEU A 457 32.35 -13.47 11.20
N ALA A 458 32.00 -14.73 10.87
CA ALA A 458 31.65 -15.11 9.50
C ALA A 458 30.18 -14.77 9.19
N GLN A 459 29.32 -14.83 10.20
CA GLN A 459 27.92 -14.39 10.12
C GLN A 459 27.85 -12.87 9.97
N ASP A 460 28.57 -12.10 10.79
CA ASP A 460 28.64 -10.64 10.67
C ASP A 460 29.14 -10.19 9.28
N LEU A 461 30.04 -10.98 8.67
CA LEU A 461 30.54 -10.74 7.31
C LEU A 461 29.49 -11.11 6.24
N SER A 462 28.69 -12.14 6.47
CA SER A 462 27.57 -12.54 5.60
C SER A 462 26.48 -11.48 5.59
N ASP A 463 26.11 -10.98 6.77
CA ASP A 463 25.07 -9.96 6.95
C ASP A 463 25.51 -8.63 6.32
N TYR A 464 26.79 -8.28 6.45
CA TYR A 464 27.38 -7.11 5.76
C TYR A 464 27.37 -7.25 4.23
N ILE A 465 27.51 -8.46 3.68
CA ILE A 465 27.45 -8.72 2.23
C ILE A 465 26.01 -8.65 1.72
N GLN A 466 25.03 -9.12 2.50
CA GLN A 466 23.61 -9.03 2.18
C GLN A 466 23.08 -7.59 2.23
N ALA A 467 23.49 -6.80 3.24
CA ALA A 467 23.09 -5.39 3.38
C ALA A 467 23.61 -4.48 2.25
N ASN A 468 24.59 -4.93 1.46
CA ASN A 468 25.18 -4.16 0.35
C ASN A 468 24.88 -4.79 -1.03
N GLY A 469 23.78 -5.52 -1.18
CA GLY A 469 23.26 -5.96 -2.48
C GLY A 469 24.11 -7.02 -3.20
N GLY A 470 24.89 -7.81 -2.47
CA GLY A 470 25.53 -9.03 -3.02
C GLY A 470 26.69 -8.82 -4.00
N SER A 471 27.21 -7.60 -4.20
CA SER A 471 28.30 -7.33 -5.14
C SER A 471 29.48 -6.60 -4.48
N ILE A 472 30.65 -7.25 -4.41
CA ILE A 472 31.93 -6.56 -4.12
C ILE A 472 32.40 -5.91 -5.42
N VAL A 473 31.83 -4.76 -5.76
CA VAL A 473 32.28 -3.97 -6.91
C VAL A 473 33.57 -3.23 -6.52
N PHE A 474 34.68 -3.53 -7.20
CA PHE A 474 35.84 -2.64 -7.25
C PHE A 474 35.43 -1.41 -8.08
N ALA A 475 34.83 -0.41 -7.43
CA ALA A 475 34.62 0.91 -8.02
C ALA A 475 35.69 1.88 -7.49
N ALA A 476 36.39 2.51 -8.43
CA ALA A 476 37.36 3.56 -8.18
C ALA A 476 36.65 4.86 -7.77
N ASP A 477 37.36 5.65 -6.94
CA ASP A 477 37.06 7.01 -6.43
C ASP A 477 35.83 7.15 -5.49
N ALA A 478 35.84 7.89 -4.38
CA ALA A 478 36.83 8.78 -3.77
C ALA A 478 36.66 8.76 -2.23
N SER A 479 37.51 8.03 -1.51
CA SER A 479 37.69 8.13 -0.04
C SER A 479 38.91 7.31 0.41
N ILE A 480 40.10 7.66 -0.10
CA ILE A 480 41.25 6.74 -0.07
C ILE A 480 42.05 6.76 1.26
N GLU A 481 41.95 7.75 2.15
CA GLU A 481 42.78 7.74 3.37
C GLU A 481 42.21 6.93 4.55
N SER A 482 40.90 6.97 4.79
CA SER A 482 40.23 6.19 5.85
C SER A 482 40.22 4.69 5.54
N THR A 483 39.88 4.37 4.29
CA THR A 483 39.67 3.00 3.82
C THR A 483 40.99 2.23 3.71
N THR A 484 42.09 2.90 3.34
CA THR A 484 43.42 2.26 3.27
C THR A 484 43.97 1.91 4.66
N SER A 485 43.66 2.70 5.69
CA SER A 485 44.04 2.42 7.08
C SER A 485 43.28 1.19 7.61
N SER A 486 41.97 1.14 7.37
CA SER A 486 41.10 0.03 7.74
C SER A 486 41.46 -1.27 7.00
N ILE A 487 41.77 -1.20 5.71
CA ILE A 487 42.23 -2.35 4.92
C ILE A 487 43.62 -2.82 5.39
N LYS A 488 44.55 -1.92 5.72
CA LYS A 488 45.85 -2.31 6.32
C LYS A 488 45.65 -2.99 7.66
N LYS A 489 44.73 -2.52 8.50
CA LYS A 489 44.37 -3.10 9.82
C LYS A 489 43.78 -4.50 9.66
N LEU A 490 42.82 -4.67 8.76
CA LEU A 490 42.22 -5.97 8.42
C LEU A 490 43.24 -6.95 7.82
N SER A 491 44.12 -6.49 6.91
CA SER A 491 45.19 -7.33 6.35
C SER A 491 46.18 -7.83 7.42
N LYS A 492 46.41 -7.02 8.45
CA LYS A 492 47.30 -7.35 9.58
C LYS A 492 46.62 -8.36 10.50
N GLN A 493 45.32 -8.18 10.77
CA GLN A 493 44.51 -9.14 11.52
C GLN A 493 44.41 -10.50 10.80
N LEU A 494 44.17 -10.49 9.48
CA LEU A 494 44.10 -11.70 8.66
C LEU A 494 45.44 -12.45 8.61
N ARG A 495 46.57 -11.73 8.52
CA ARG A 495 47.93 -12.32 8.64
C ARG A 495 48.17 -12.90 10.03
N GLY A 496 47.66 -12.26 11.08
CA GLY A 496 47.68 -12.77 12.45
C GLY A 496 46.89 -14.07 12.61
N LEU A 497 45.66 -14.12 12.08
CA LEU A 497 44.79 -15.30 12.07
C LEU A 497 45.40 -16.46 11.28
N ARG A 498 45.96 -16.20 10.09
CA ARG A 498 46.67 -17.24 9.31
C ARG A 498 47.88 -17.81 10.06
N ARG A 499 48.63 -16.97 10.80
CA ARG A 499 49.73 -17.44 11.66
C ARG A 499 49.22 -18.28 12.84
N LYS A 500 48.16 -17.84 13.52
CA LYS A 500 47.52 -18.61 14.61
C LYS A 500 46.99 -19.95 14.11
N LEU A 501 46.30 -19.98 12.96
CA LEU A 501 45.81 -21.22 12.34
C LEU A 501 46.95 -22.17 11.94
N LYS A 502 48.03 -21.64 11.37
CA LYS A 502 49.21 -22.44 11.01
C LYS A 502 49.91 -23.01 12.25
N ASN A 503 49.96 -22.26 13.34
CA ASN A 503 50.49 -22.72 14.62
C ASN A 503 49.59 -23.75 15.29
N SER A 504 48.26 -23.58 15.25
CA SER A 504 47.27 -24.53 15.75
C SER A 504 47.30 -25.84 14.95
N LYS A 505 47.42 -25.79 13.62
CA LYS A 505 47.63 -26.98 12.77
C LYS A 505 48.96 -27.69 13.09
N LYS A 506 50.06 -26.94 13.32
CA LYS A 506 51.34 -27.51 13.78
C LYS A 506 51.24 -28.18 15.15
N LEU A 507 50.51 -27.57 16.09
CA LEU A 507 50.29 -28.10 17.43
C LEU A 507 49.44 -29.36 17.38
N PHE A 508 48.37 -29.36 16.58
CA PHE A 508 47.52 -30.52 16.33
C PHE A 508 48.30 -31.69 15.74
N ASN A 509 49.14 -31.44 14.72
CA ASN A 509 49.97 -32.49 14.12
C ASN A 509 51.05 -33.02 15.06
N ARG A 510 51.64 -32.18 15.93
CA ARG A 510 52.56 -32.63 16.99
C ARG A 510 51.86 -33.47 18.06
N LEU A 511 50.63 -33.12 18.43
CA LEU A 511 49.81 -33.87 19.39
C LEU A 511 49.37 -35.22 18.80
N LYS A 512 48.98 -35.26 17.52
CA LYS A 512 48.66 -36.50 16.78
C LYS A 512 49.87 -37.43 16.69
N LYS A 513 51.07 -36.90 16.39
CA LYS A 513 52.31 -37.68 16.33
C LYS A 513 52.75 -38.19 17.70
N ARG A 514 52.52 -37.43 18.78
CA ARG A 514 52.76 -37.88 20.17
C ARG A 514 51.78 -38.96 20.58
N SER A 515 50.48 -38.84 20.28
CA SER A 515 49.51 -39.89 20.65
C SER A 515 49.79 -41.21 19.93
N LEU A 516 50.15 -41.18 18.65
CA LEU A 516 50.53 -42.37 17.88
C LEU A 516 51.78 -43.07 18.44
N LYS A 517 52.78 -42.30 18.90
CA LYS A 517 54.01 -42.86 19.50
C LYS A 517 53.77 -43.44 20.91
N THR A 518 52.79 -42.90 21.64
CA THR A 518 52.37 -43.44 22.94
C THR A 518 51.57 -44.73 22.77
N VAL A 519 50.73 -44.83 21.73
CA VAL A 519 49.96 -46.05 21.41
C VAL A 519 50.91 -47.19 20.99
N SER A 520 51.91 -46.93 20.13
CA SER A 520 52.86 -47.98 19.73
C SER A 520 53.78 -48.46 20.85
N GLY A 521 54.06 -47.61 21.86
CA GLY A 521 54.85 -48.00 23.03
C GLY A 521 54.05 -48.81 24.07
N ILE A 522 52.73 -48.62 24.08
CA ILE A 522 51.81 -49.39 24.93
C ILE A 522 51.56 -50.77 24.32
N GLU A 523 51.40 -50.89 23.00
CA GLU A 523 51.28 -52.20 22.31
C GLU A 523 52.52 -53.09 22.49
N ALA A 524 53.72 -52.51 22.48
CA ALA A 524 54.97 -53.25 22.72
C ALA A 524 55.23 -53.61 24.20
N SER A 525 54.46 -53.05 25.14
CA SER A 525 54.52 -53.41 26.58
C SER A 525 53.40 -54.37 27.00
N ILE A 526 52.43 -54.63 26.10
CA ILE A 526 51.31 -55.56 26.28
C ILE A 526 51.60 -56.93 25.60
N SER A 527 52.46 -56.98 24.58
CA SER A 527 53.09 -58.21 24.05
C SER A 527 54.32 -58.60 24.85
#